data_AF-A0A6V8I7T0-F1
#
_entry.id   AF-A0A6V8I7T0-F1
#
_cell.length_a   1.000
_cell.length_b   1.000
_cell.length_c   1.000
_cell.angle_alpha   90.00
_cell.angle_beta   90.00
_cell.angle_gamma   90.00
#
_symmetry.space_group_name_H-M   'P 1'
#
loop_
_entity.id
_entity.type
_entity.pdbx_description
1 polymer ?
#
loop_
_entity_poly.entity_id
_entity_poly.type
_entity_poly.pdbx_seq_one_letter_code
_entity_poly.pdbx_strand_id
1 'polypeptide(L)'
;MKKDWPCAPVSLQNVSPNAMRMARLLRMSRRDVLLTGMGAAVTYGVASGAAGAADAPSAPAQGADPVAAQFMAVSRLLTDRPTLDLRIGNALYAGIVQSDAGRQAQISALHDLMSKEQFSSATAFAAAAEKADPALKDAIHDILTGWYRGVADGKVVVYRSALMFDITKDAVYPKTYATGGPFYWTTQPPEVDRPTGHPALSPSKFVVEPT
;
A
#
# COMPACT_ATOMS: atom_id res chain seq x y z
N MET A 1 56.96 -18.35 -20.48
CA MET A 1 56.51 -17.25 -21.37
C MET A 1 55.04 -17.00 -21.08
N LYS A 2 54.72 -15.86 -20.45
CA LYS A 2 53.34 -15.46 -20.10
C LYS A 2 52.76 -14.73 -21.32
N LYS A 3 51.54 -15.10 -21.72
CA LYS A 3 50.85 -14.51 -22.88
C LYS A 3 49.85 -13.49 -22.37
N ASP A 4 50.22 -12.22 -22.41
CA ASP A 4 49.37 -11.11 -21.99
C ASP A 4 48.30 -10.84 -23.07
N TRP A 5 47.04 -10.79 -22.65
CA TRP A 5 45.91 -10.40 -23.51
C TRP A 5 45.64 -8.91 -23.30
N PRO A 6 45.46 -8.09 -24.35
CA PRO A 6 45.20 -6.68 -24.16
C PRO A 6 43.78 -6.46 -23.62
N CYS A 7 43.69 -5.95 -22.40
CA CYS A 7 42.46 -5.45 -21.81
C CYS A 7 42.32 -3.97 -22.22
N ALA A 8 41.51 -3.68 -23.24
CA ALA A 8 41.18 -2.30 -23.58
C ALA A 8 40.13 -1.76 -22.57
N PRO A 9 40.36 -0.62 -21.91
CA PRO A 9 39.35 -0.03 -21.05
C PRO A 9 38.23 0.55 -21.91
N VAL A 10 37.00 0.05 -21.72
CA VAL A 10 35.80 0.64 -22.31
C VAL A 10 35.52 1.95 -21.57
N SER A 11 35.78 3.08 -22.21
CA SER A 11 35.37 4.40 -21.72
C SER A 11 33.85 4.50 -21.70
N LEU A 12 33.25 4.31 -20.52
CA LEU A 12 31.80 4.39 -20.29
C LEU A 12 31.24 5.84 -20.27
N GLN A 13 32.08 6.85 -20.52
CA GLN A 13 31.69 8.25 -20.34
C GLN A 13 30.88 8.84 -21.50
N ASN A 14 30.75 8.16 -22.65
CA ASN A 14 30.03 8.68 -23.83
C ASN A 14 29.02 7.68 -24.43
N VAL A 15 28.07 7.19 -23.62
CA VAL A 15 26.99 6.33 -24.11
C VAL A 15 25.64 7.03 -24.00
N SER A 16 25.04 7.36 -25.15
CA SER A 16 23.69 7.91 -25.25
C SER A 16 22.64 6.96 -24.64
N PRO A 17 21.56 7.45 -23.99
CA PRO A 17 20.50 6.62 -23.41
C PRO A 17 19.90 5.59 -24.38
N ASN A 18 19.88 5.90 -25.67
CA ASN A 18 19.39 4.98 -26.71
C ASN A 18 20.30 3.76 -26.91
N ALA A 19 21.62 3.92 -26.75
CA ALA A 19 22.58 2.82 -26.89
C ALA A 19 22.48 1.81 -25.73
N MET A 20 22.14 2.27 -24.51
CA MET A 20 21.84 1.38 -23.37
C MET A 20 20.56 0.55 -23.59
N ARG A 21 19.55 1.12 -24.28
CA ARG A 21 18.30 0.42 -24.58
C ARG A 21 18.50 -0.68 -25.63
N MET A 22 19.32 -0.44 -26.65
CA MET A 22 19.64 -1.46 -27.68
C MET A 22 20.55 -2.57 -27.14
N ALA A 23 21.52 -2.24 -26.27
CA ALA A 23 22.37 -3.24 -25.63
C ALA A 23 21.59 -4.18 -24.68
N ARG A 24 20.44 -3.73 -24.16
CA ARG A 24 19.52 -4.54 -23.33
C ARG A 24 18.66 -5.49 -24.16
N LEU A 25 18.25 -5.07 -25.36
CA LEU A 25 17.48 -5.90 -26.30
C LEU A 25 18.33 -7.05 -26.90
N LEU A 26 19.65 -6.87 -27.00
CA LEU A 26 20.58 -7.88 -27.51
C LEU A 26 21.09 -8.87 -26.43
N ARG A 27 20.73 -8.68 -25.15
CA ARG A 27 21.02 -9.64 -24.05
C ARG A 27 19.87 -10.61 -23.79
N MET A 28 19.23 -11.10 -24.85
CA MET A 28 18.45 -12.33 -24.80
C MET A 28 19.35 -13.50 -25.19
N SER A 29 19.93 -14.20 -24.21
CA SER A 29 20.49 -15.53 -24.43
C SER A 29 20.78 -16.28 -23.12
N ARG A 30 20.51 -17.59 -23.15
CA ARG A 30 20.91 -18.71 -22.26
C ARG A 30 19.93 -19.14 -21.15
N ARG A 31 19.09 -18.26 -20.59
CA ARG A 31 18.11 -18.68 -19.56
C ARG A 31 16.85 -19.35 -20.13
N ASP A 32 16.37 -18.90 -21.28
CA ASP A 32 15.14 -19.44 -21.88
C ASP A 32 15.31 -20.78 -22.61
N VAL A 33 16.55 -21.19 -22.93
CA VAL A 33 16.81 -22.49 -23.59
C VAL A 33 16.86 -23.65 -22.57
N LEU A 34 17.07 -23.37 -21.29
CA LEU A 34 17.17 -24.39 -20.23
C LEU A 34 15.83 -24.71 -19.53
N LEU A 35 14.77 -23.96 -19.81
CA LEU A 35 13.42 -24.23 -19.28
C LEU A 35 12.52 -25.02 -20.25
N THR A 36 13.00 -25.33 -21.46
CA THR A 36 12.26 -26.14 -22.45
C THR A 36 12.64 -27.64 -22.43
N GLY A 37 13.47 -28.08 -21.48
CA GLY A 37 14.13 -29.40 -21.51
C GLY A 37 13.67 -30.47 -20.52
N MET A 38 12.71 -30.21 -19.63
CA MET A 38 12.23 -31.22 -18.65
C MET A 38 10.71 -31.25 -18.59
N GLY A 39 10.11 -32.15 -19.36
CA GLY A 39 8.67 -32.42 -19.29
C GLY A 39 8.10 -33.19 -20.48
N ALA A 40 8.74 -34.29 -20.90
CA ALA A 40 8.14 -35.26 -21.83
C ALA A 40 7.96 -36.62 -21.12
N ALA A 41 6.76 -37.19 -21.26
CA ALA A 41 6.20 -38.41 -20.63
C ALA A 41 5.72 -38.21 -19.18
N VAL A 42 4.42 -38.25 -18.85
CA VAL A 42 3.46 -39.34 -19.10
C VAL A 42 2.04 -38.78 -19.38
N THR A 43 1.41 -39.38 -20.38
CA THR A 43 0.03 -39.20 -20.85
C THR A 43 -1.03 -39.73 -19.88
N TYR A 44 -2.13 -38.99 -19.65
CA TYR A 44 -3.52 -39.38 -19.97
C TYR A 44 -4.53 -38.37 -19.35
N GLY A 45 -5.44 -37.83 -20.16
CA GLY A 45 -6.78 -37.41 -19.70
C GLY A 45 -7.20 -35.96 -19.96
N VAL A 46 -8.02 -35.79 -21.01
CA VAL A 46 -9.08 -34.78 -21.18
C VAL A 46 -8.71 -33.33 -21.59
N ALA A 47 -8.69 -33.15 -22.91
CA ALA A 47 -9.46 -32.18 -23.69
C ALA A 47 -9.77 -30.76 -23.14
N SER A 48 -9.31 -29.78 -23.95
CA SER A 48 -10.02 -28.56 -24.40
C SER A 48 -9.54 -27.22 -23.84
N GLY A 49 -9.17 -26.32 -24.75
CA GLY A 49 -9.41 -24.88 -24.59
C GLY A 49 -8.17 -24.00 -24.56
N ALA A 50 -7.99 -23.21 -25.61
CA ALA A 50 -6.90 -22.28 -25.81
C ALA A 50 -6.81 -21.18 -24.74
N ALA A 51 -5.57 -20.76 -24.48
CA ALA A 51 -5.20 -19.65 -23.62
C ALA A 51 -5.75 -18.32 -24.15
N GLY A 52 -6.75 -17.78 -23.45
CA GLY A 52 -6.98 -16.35 -23.34
C GLY A 52 -6.53 -15.91 -21.95
N ALA A 53 -5.60 -14.95 -21.88
CA ALA A 53 -5.26 -14.26 -20.65
C ALA A 53 -6.48 -13.43 -20.21
N ALA A 54 -7.37 -14.07 -19.45
CA ALA A 54 -8.39 -13.40 -18.69
C ALA A 54 -7.87 -13.23 -17.26
N ASP A 55 -7.98 -12.02 -16.72
CA ASP A 55 -7.89 -11.76 -15.28
C ASP A 55 -8.80 -12.78 -14.57
N ALA A 56 -8.17 -13.79 -13.97
CA ALA A 56 -8.88 -14.72 -13.12
C ALA A 56 -9.33 -13.92 -11.88
N PRO A 57 -10.63 -13.87 -11.57
CA PRO A 57 -11.05 -13.34 -10.28
C PRO A 57 -10.35 -14.18 -9.20
N SER A 58 -9.58 -13.51 -8.35
CA SER A 58 -8.94 -14.11 -7.19
C SER A 58 -9.96 -15.00 -6.47
N ALA A 59 -9.77 -16.31 -6.54
CA ALA A 59 -10.60 -17.24 -5.79
C ALA A 59 -10.59 -16.80 -4.32
N PRO A 60 -11.74 -16.80 -3.62
CA PRO A 60 -11.76 -16.46 -2.20
C PRO A 60 -10.80 -17.43 -1.52
N ALA A 61 -9.77 -16.88 -0.87
CA ALA A 61 -8.88 -17.67 -0.04
C ALA A 61 -9.75 -18.41 0.98
N GLN A 62 -9.88 -19.72 0.82
CA GLN A 62 -10.54 -20.56 1.81
C GLN A 62 -9.75 -20.39 3.11
N GLY A 63 -10.33 -19.67 4.07
CA GLY A 63 -9.66 -19.26 5.32
C GLY A 63 -9.47 -17.75 5.52
N ALA A 64 -10.11 -16.87 4.73
CA ALA A 64 -10.08 -15.43 4.98
C ALA A 64 -10.66 -15.09 6.36
N ASP A 65 -9.88 -14.39 7.17
CA ASP A 65 -10.30 -13.89 8.48
C ASP A 65 -11.53 -12.97 8.33
N PRO A 66 -12.69 -13.29 8.93
CA PRO A 66 -13.89 -12.47 8.82
C PRO A 66 -13.69 -11.04 9.36
N VAL A 67 -12.75 -10.85 10.28
CA VAL A 67 -12.43 -9.53 10.86
C VAL A 67 -11.73 -8.62 9.84
N ALA A 68 -11.09 -9.16 8.79
CA ALA A 68 -10.51 -8.35 7.72
C ALA A 68 -11.57 -7.55 6.95
N ALA A 69 -12.75 -8.13 6.72
CA ALA A 69 -13.87 -7.43 6.10
C ALA A 69 -14.43 -6.32 7.01
N GLN A 70 -14.49 -6.58 8.32
CA GLN A 70 -14.89 -5.62 9.34
C GLN A 70 -13.92 -4.42 9.38
N PHE A 71 -12.61 -4.70 9.37
CA PHE A 71 -11.56 -3.68 9.28
C PHE A 71 -11.76 -2.77 8.06
N MET A 72 -12.08 -3.33 6.89
CA MET A 72 -12.32 -2.56 5.67
C MET A 72 -13.58 -1.70 5.75
N ALA A 73 -14.63 -2.16 6.43
CA ALA A 73 -15.84 -1.37 6.63
C ALA A 73 -15.60 -0.20 7.60
N VAL A 74 -14.97 -0.47 8.74
CA VAL A 74 -14.57 0.55 9.73
C VAL A 74 -13.62 1.58 9.10
N SER A 75 -12.63 1.12 8.31
CA SER A 75 -11.67 2.00 7.64
C SER A 75 -12.33 2.98 6.67
N ARG A 76 -13.33 2.54 5.91
CA ARG A 76 -14.06 3.41 4.97
C ARG A 76 -14.80 4.53 5.70
N LEU A 77 -15.47 4.20 6.80
CA LEU A 77 -16.15 5.18 7.63
C LEU A 77 -15.16 6.16 8.26
N LEU A 78 -14.08 5.66 8.88
CA LEU A 78 -13.09 6.51 9.56
C LEU A 78 -12.32 7.45 8.62
N THR A 79 -12.14 7.06 7.35
CA THR A 79 -11.44 7.87 6.36
C THR A 79 -12.38 8.75 5.53
N ASP A 80 -13.70 8.66 5.76
CA ASP A 80 -14.75 9.26 4.92
C ASP A 80 -14.53 8.99 3.41
N ARG A 81 -14.09 7.77 3.07
CA ARG A 81 -13.84 7.35 1.68
C ARG A 81 -14.79 6.24 1.24
N PRO A 82 -15.43 6.39 0.05
CA PRO A 82 -16.37 5.39 -0.45
C PRO A 82 -15.68 4.07 -0.82
N THR A 83 -14.42 4.15 -1.26
CA THR A 83 -13.63 3.00 -1.69
C THR A 83 -12.20 3.11 -1.17
N LEU A 84 -11.62 1.96 -0.85
CA LEU A 84 -10.25 1.81 -0.40
C LEU A 84 -9.62 0.61 -1.13
N ASP A 85 -8.33 0.66 -1.41
CA ASP A 85 -7.61 -0.44 -2.08
C ASP A 85 -7.54 -1.65 -1.15
N LEU A 86 -8.13 -2.77 -1.58
CA LEU A 86 -8.24 -3.99 -0.79
C LEU A 86 -6.87 -4.62 -0.48
N ARG A 87 -5.90 -4.51 -1.39
CA ARG A 87 -4.56 -5.08 -1.19
C ARG A 87 -3.80 -4.31 -0.11
N ILE A 88 -3.89 -2.98 -0.14
CA ILE A 88 -3.34 -2.12 0.93
C ILE A 88 -4.05 -2.42 2.24
N GLY A 89 -5.39 -2.49 2.21
CA GLY A 89 -6.20 -2.82 3.38
C GLY A 89 -5.81 -4.14 4.05
N ASN A 90 -5.65 -5.21 3.27
CA ASN A 90 -5.22 -6.51 3.79
C ASN A 90 -3.82 -6.48 4.41
N ALA A 91 -2.90 -5.73 3.82
CA ALA A 91 -1.53 -5.61 4.33
C ALA A 91 -1.47 -4.78 5.62
N LEU A 92 -2.24 -3.68 5.70
CA LEU A 92 -2.40 -2.90 6.92
C LEU A 92 -3.07 -3.72 8.03
N TYR A 93 -4.15 -4.44 7.70
CA TYR A 93 -4.85 -5.33 8.62
C TYR A 93 -3.90 -6.35 9.24
N ALA A 94 -3.12 -7.05 8.41
CA ALA A 94 -2.16 -8.05 8.88
C ALA A 94 -1.12 -7.45 9.84
N GLY A 95 -0.57 -6.27 9.53
CA GLY A 95 0.41 -5.60 10.39
C GLY A 95 -0.18 -5.12 11.72
N ILE A 96 -1.35 -4.47 11.67
CA ILE A 96 -2.03 -3.92 12.85
C ILE A 96 -2.50 -5.04 13.80
N VAL A 97 -3.03 -6.13 13.26
CA VAL A 97 -3.46 -7.28 14.09
C VAL A 97 -2.28 -8.05 14.66
N GLN A 98 -1.16 -8.20 13.93
CA GLN A 98 0.02 -8.90 14.46
C GLN A 98 0.72 -8.12 15.57
N SER A 99 0.64 -6.78 15.58
CA SER A 99 1.28 -5.96 16.61
C SER A 99 0.61 -6.04 17.98
N ASP A 100 -0.65 -6.49 18.07
CA ASP A 100 -1.43 -6.45 19.30
C ASP A 100 -2.49 -7.55 19.34
N ALA A 101 -2.39 -8.44 20.31
CA ALA A 101 -3.31 -9.57 20.49
C ALA A 101 -4.77 -9.14 20.76
N GLY A 102 -5.00 -7.94 21.30
CA GLY A 102 -6.34 -7.39 21.53
C GLY A 102 -7.00 -6.79 20.29
N ARG A 103 -6.23 -6.62 19.21
CA ARG A 103 -6.65 -5.79 18.07
C ARG A 103 -7.84 -6.34 17.29
N GLN A 104 -7.91 -7.66 17.11
CA GLN A 104 -9.07 -8.28 16.45
C GLN A 104 -10.36 -7.97 17.19
N ALA A 105 -10.36 -8.11 18.51
CA ALA A 105 -11.53 -7.82 19.34
C ALA A 105 -11.95 -6.34 19.25
N GLN A 106 -10.98 -5.43 19.26
CA GLN A 106 -11.23 -3.99 19.10
C GLN A 106 -11.83 -3.66 17.73
N ILE A 107 -11.33 -4.26 16.64
CA ILE A 107 -11.88 -4.07 15.29
C ILE A 107 -13.32 -4.58 15.23
N SER A 108 -13.60 -5.75 15.79
CA SER A 108 -14.97 -6.29 15.85
C SER A 108 -15.88 -5.40 16.69
N ALA A 109 -15.43 -4.87 17.83
CA ALA A 109 -16.21 -3.95 18.65
C ALA A 109 -16.52 -2.63 17.91
N LEU A 110 -15.56 -2.08 17.18
CA LEU A 110 -15.78 -0.90 16.31
C LEU A 110 -16.83 -1.20 15.22
N HIS A 111 -16.75 -2.37 14.60
CA HIS A 111 -17.71 -2.78 13.58
C HIS A 111 -19.12 -2.99 14.15
N ASP A 112 -19.24 -3.59 15.33
CA ASP A 112 -20.52 -3.78 16.00
C ASP A 112 -21.16 -2.44 16.38
N LEU A 113 -20.36 -1.47 16.85
CA LEU A 113 -20.82 -0.12 17.13
C LEU A 113 -21.33 0.57 15.85
N MET A 114 -20.56 0.47 14.76
CA MET A 114 -20.96 0.95 13.44
C MET A 114 -22.26 0.29 12.92
N SER A 115 -22.51 -0.96 13.28
CA SER A 115 -23.70 -1.71 12.83
C SER A 115 -24.97 -1.39 13.63
N LYS A 116 -24.82 -0.89 14.87
CA LYS A 116 -25.94 -0.58 15.78
C LYS A 116 -26.49 0.83 15.58
N GLU A 117 -25.64 1.76 15.16
CA GLU A 117 -25.96 3.18 15.07
C GLU A 117 -25.53 3.74 13.71
N GLN A 118 -26.36 4.60 13.13
CA GLN A 118 -25.98 5.34 11.93
C GLN A 118 -25.23 6.60 12.33
N PHE A 119 -23.97 6.70 11.91
CA PHE A 119 -23.16 7.90 12.15
C PHE A 119 -23.24 8.86 10.96
N SER A 120 -23.30 10.15 11.25
CA SER A 120 -23.34 11.22 10.24
C SER A 120 -21.96 11.61 9.70
N SER A 121 -20.88 11.26 10.41
CA SER A 121 -19.49 11.56 10.02
C SER A 121 -18.49 10.64 10.72
N ALA A 122 -17.27 10.53 10.18
CA ALA A 122 -16.15 9.87 10.83
C ALA A 122 -15.88 10.42 12.25
N THR A 123 -15.97 11.74 12.43
CA THR A 123 -15.78 12.42 13.72
C THR A 123 -16.79 11.94 14.76
N ALA A 124 -18.07 11.85 14.40
CA ALA A 124 -19.12 11.38 15.31
C ALA A 124 -18.91 9.92 15.70
N PHE A 125 -18.52 9.07 14.74
CA PHE A 125 -18.21 7.67 14.98
C PHE A 125 -17.01 7.50 15.93
N ALA A 126 -15.91 8.22 15.68
CA ALA A 126 -14.70 8.12 16.50
C ALA A 126 -14.96 8.58 17.95
N ALA A 127 -15.70 9.68 18.14
CA ALA A 127 -16.07 10.16 19.46
C ALA A 127 -17.00 9.20 20.21
N ALA A 128 -17.97 8.58 19.51
CA ALA A 128 -18.86 7.58 20.09
C ALA A 128 -18.10 6.31 20.50
N ALA A 129 -17.15 5.86 19.68
CA ALA A 129 -16.31 4.70 19.97
C ALA A 129 -15.43 4.92 21.21
N GLU A 130 -14.74 6.06 21.31
CA GLU A 130 -13.93 6.38 22.50
C GLU A 130 -14.78 6.50 23.77
N LYS A 131 -16.00 7.04 23.66
CA LYS A 131 -16.93 7.11 24.79
C LYS A 131 -17.44 5.73 25.23
N ALA A 132 -17.66 4.82 24.28
CA ALA A 132 -18.13 3.47 24.57
C ALA A 132 -17.04 2.62 25.24
N ASP A 133 -15.82 2.69 24.73
CA ASP A 133 -14.65 2.06 25.32
C ASP A 133 -13.38 2.88 24.99
N PRO A 134 -12.73 3.48 26.00
CA PRO A 134 -11.50 4.24 25.81
C PRO A 134 -10.38 3.45 25.12
N ALA A 135 -10.36 2.11 25.20
CA ALA A 135 -9.36 1.28 24.53
C ALA A 135 -9.51 1.27 23.00
N LEU A 136 -10.68 1.62 22.45
CA LEU A 136 -10.90 1.68 21.00
C LEU A 136 -10.20 2.86 20.34
N LYS A 137 -9.82 3.87 21.12
CA LYS A 137 -9.04 5.02 20.65
C LYS A 137 -7.75 4.59 19.96
N ASP A 138 -7.02 3.64 20.53
CA ASP A 138 -5.75 3.17 19.99
C ASP A 138 -5.95 2.38 18.69
N ALA A 139 -7.04 1.61 18.59
CA ALA A 139 -7.46 0.98 17.34
C ALA A 139 -7.76 1.99 16.23
N ILE A 140 -8.51 3.05 16.55
CA ILE A 140 -8.79 4.10 15.57
C ILE A 140 -7.50 4.81 15.14
N HIS A 141 -6.60 5.11 16.08
CA HIS A 141 -5.31 5.74 15.75
C HIS A 141 -4.44 4.88 14.85
N ASP A 142 -4.33 3.58 15.10
CA ASP A 142 -3.50 2.69 14.28
C ASP A 142 -4.10 2.48 12.89
N ILE A 143 -5.44 2.41 12.77
CA ILE A 143 -6.12 2.36 11.47
C ILE A 143 -5.85 3.64 10.67
N LEU A 144 -6.07 4.82 11.27
CA LEU A 144 -5.86 6.10 10.60
C LEU A 144 -4.38 6.31 10.25
N THR A 145 -3.47 5.99 11.17
CA THR A 145 -2.03 6.02 10.92
C THR A 145 -1.64 5.12 9.76
N GLY A 146 -2.18 3.89 9.72
CA GLY A 146 -1.98 2.94 8.63
C GLY A 146 -2.38 3.50 7.27
N TRP A 147 -3.58 4.07 7.16
CA TRP A 147 -4.07 4.61 5.89
C TRP A 147 -3.35 5.90 5.47
N TYR A 148 -3.18 6.84 6.39
CA TYR A 148 -2.62 8.16 6.06
C TYR A 148 -1.11 8.14 5.87
N ARG A 149 -0.38 7.35 6.66
CA ARG A 149 1.09 7.26 6.59
C ARG A 149 1.58 6.02 5.84
N GLY A 150 0.73 5.02 5.63
CA GLY A 150 1.11 3.78 4.95
C GLY A 150 2.00 2.86 5.79
N VAL A 151 1.87 2.93 7.12
CA VAL A 151 2.73 2.23 8.08
C VAL A 151 1.90 1.38 9.03
N ALA A 152 2.31 0.14 9.27
CA ALA A 152 1.74 -0.74 10.30
C ALA A 152 2.87 -1.37 11.09
N ASP A 153 2.75 -1.47 12.42
CA ASP A 153 3.80 -2.02 13.30
C ASP A 153 5.19 -1.36 13.05
N GLY A 154 5.22 -0.03 12.88
CA GLY A 154 6.44 0.71 12.56
C GLY A 154 7.08 0.41 11.20
N LYS A 155 6.46 -0.45 10.37
CA LYS A 155 6.98 -0.86 9.05
C LYS A 155 6.17 -0.23 7.93
N VAL A 156 6.87 0.19 6.88
CA VAL A 156 6.22 0.74 5.67
C VAL A 156 5.52 -0.39 4.91
N VAL A 157 4.19 -0.29 4.81
CA VAL A 157 3.34 -1.19 4.02
C VAL A 157 3.15 -0.63 2.61
N VAL A 158 2.89 0.68 2.52
CA VAL A 158 2.75 1.40 1.26
C VAL A 158 3.30 2.80 1.42
N TYR A 159 3.94 3.33 0.38
CA TYR A 159 4.46 4.70 0.42
C TYR A 159 3.65 5.61 -0.51
N ARG A 160 3.71 5.36 -1.82
CA ARG A 160 3.12 6.24 -2.84
C ARG A 160 1.61 6.45 -2.67
N SER A 161 0.89 5.42 -2.27
CA SER A 161 -0.59 5.42 -2.17
C SER A 161 -1.09 5.71 -0.75
N ALA A 162 -0.24 6.23 0.14
CA ALA A 162 -0.67 6.66 1.47
C ALA A 162 -1.60 7.88 1.34
N LEU A 163 -2.71 7.90 2.09
CA LEU A 163 -3.80 8.86 1.86
C LEU A 163 -3.39 10.31 2.12
N MET A 164 -2.35 10.57 2.92
CA MET A 164 -1.87 11.94 3.13
C MET A 164 -1.38 12.61 1.84
N PHE A 165 -0.85 11.82 0.90
CA PHE A 165 -0.36 12.35 -0.38
C PHE A 165 -1.50 12.71 -1.33
N ASP A 166 -2.67 12.06 -1.20
CA ASP A 166 -3.83 12.41 -2.00
C ASP A 166 -4.37 13.81 -1.66
N ILE A 167 -4.26 14.22 -0.38
CA ILE A 167 -4.74 15.52 0.10
C ILE A 167 -3.94 16.67 -0.51
N THR A 168 -2.63 16.48 -0.72
CA THR A 168 -1.72 17.54 -1.15
C THR A 168 -1.30 17.42 -2.61
N LYS A 169 -1.88 16.49 -3.39
CA LYS A 169 -1.36 16.10 -4.72
C LYS A 169 -1.39 17.21 -5.78
N ASP A 170 -2.13 18.27 -5.54
CA ASP A 170 -2.25 19.47 -6.38
C ASP A 170 -1.10 20.47 -6.17
N ALA A 171 -0.37 20.36 -5.06
CA ALA A 171 0.74 21.25 -4.72
C ALA A 171 2.06 20.51 -4.44
N VAL A 172 1.98 19.34 -3.79
CA VAL A 172 3.13 18.61 -3.25
C VAL A 172 3.07 17.14 -3.66
N TYR A 173 4.12 16.69 -4.33
CA TYR A 173 4.30 15.30 -4.74
C TYR A 173 5.10 14.49 -3.71
N PRO A 174 4.85 13.17 -3.60
CA PRO A 174 5.64 12.31 -2.73
C PRO A 174 7.14 12.40 -3.03
N LYS A 175 7.98 12.43 -1.99
CA LYS A 175 9.45 12.44 -2.16
C LYS A 175 9.88 11.24 -2.99
N THR A 176 10.95 11.38 -3.77
CA THR A 176 11.46 10.40 -4.74
C THR A 176 10.62 10.19 -6.01
N TYR A 177 9.46 10.85 -6.14
CA TYR A 177 8.64 10.82 -7.36
C TYR A 177 8.66 12.18 -8.08
N ALA A 178 9.23 12.21 -9.29
CA ALA A 178 9.34 13.41 -10.11
C ALA A 178 8.09 13.66 -10.98
N THR A 179 6.90 13.66 -10.37
CA THR A 179 5.61 13.72 -11.11
C THR A 179 5.25 15.13 -11.56
N GLY A 180 5.69 16.17 -10.85
CA GLY A 180 5.39 17.57 -11.17
C GLY A 180 6.14 18.15 -12.38
N GLY A 181 7.12 17.43 -12.92
CA GLY A 181 8.05 17.96 -13.91
C GLY A 181 9.11 18.90 -13.31
N PRO A 182 10.09 19.34 -14.11
CA PRO A 182 11.10 20.29 -13.66
C PRO A 182 10.47 21.61 -13.21
N PHE A 183 11.01 22.21 -12.14
CA PHE A 183 10.65 23.54 -11.66
C PHE A 183 9.18 23.72 -11.23
N TYR A 184 8.40 22.66 -11.01
CA TYR A 184 6.99 22.78 -10.61
C TYR A 184 6.76 23.66 -9.37
N TRP A 185 7.77 23.73 -8.48
CA TRP A 185 7.77 24.51 -7.25
C TRP A 185 7.82 26.02 -7.45
N THR A 186 8.03 26.53 -8.68
CA THR A 186 7.99 27.97 -8.96
C THR A 186 6.57 28.49 -9.17
N THR A 187 5.60 27.59 -9.38
CA THR A 187 4.19 27.95 -9.55
C THR A 187 3.55 28.15 -8.18
N GLN A 188 2.70 29.18 -8.05
CA GLN A 188 1.91 29.40 -6.85
C GLN A 188 0.97 28.20 -6.61
N PRO A 189 1.00 27.57 -5.42
CA PRO A 189 0.05 26.53 -5.07
C PRO A 189 -1.40 27.04 -5.09
N PRO A 190 -2.39 26.18 -5.34
CA PRO A 190 -3.79 26.55 -5.21
C PRO A 190 -4.09 27.04 -3.79
N GLU A 191 -4.97 28.03 -3.70
CA GLU A 191 -5.50 28.48 -2.42
C GLU A 191 -6.45 27.43 -1.85
N VAL A 192 -6.31 27.15 -0.55
CA VAL A 192 -7.14 26.19 0.17
C VAL A 192 -7.73 26.87 1.41
N ASP A 193 -9.00 26.58 1.68
CA ASP A 193 -9.66 27.09 2.87
C ASP A 193 -8.96 26.60 4.14
N ARG A 194 -8.91 27.46 5.15
CA ARG A 194 -8.35 27.08 6.44
C ARG A 194 -9.23 26.00 7.08
N PRO A 195 -8.67 24.85 7.49
CA PRO A 195 -9.45 23.82 8.16
C PRO A 195 -10.00 24.34 9.49
N THR A 196 -11.31 24.16 9.70
CA THR A 196 -12.07 24.61 10.89
C THR A 196 -12.43 23.46 11.83
N GLY A 197 -12.04 22.23 11.52
CA GLY A 197 -12.37 21.05 12.31
C GLY A 197 -11.67 21.00 13.67
N HIS A 198 -12.32 20.34 14.63
CA HIS A 198 -11.74 20.00 15.94
C HIS A 198 -11.38 18.51 15.98
N PRO A 199 -10.36 18.10 16.78
CA PRO A 199 -10.04 16.69 16.96
C PRO A 199 -11.25 15.90 17.47
N ALA A 200 -11.53 14.74 16.85
CA ALA A 200 -12.63 13.86 17.23
C ALA A 200 -12.34 13.07 18.51
N LEU A 201 -11.06 12.72 18.71
CA LEU A 201 -10.58 11.92 19.82
C LEU A 201 -9.85 12.79 20.84
N SER A 202 -9.80 12.32 22.09
CA SER A 202 -8.96 12.97 23.09
C SER A 202 -7.47 12.92 22.69
N PRO A 203 -6.64 13.90 23.10
CA PRO A 203 -5.22 13.92 22.76
C PRO A 203 -4.51 12.64 23.21
N SER A 204 -3.63 12.11 22.36
CA SER A 204 -2.68 11.07 22.75
C SER A 204 -1.56 11.69 23.59
N LYS A 205 -0.93 10.90 24.46
CA LYS A 205 0.29 11.34 25.15
C LYS A 205 1.35 11.65 24.09
N PHE A 206 1.88 12.87 24.11
CA PHE A 206 3.00 13.23 23.24
C PHE A 206 4.23 12.45 23.70
N VAL A 207 4.71 11.53 22.87
CA VAL A 207 5.95 10.79 23.08
C VAL A 207 6.98 11.38 22.13
N VAL A 208 8.04 11.98 22.69
CA VAL A 208 9.17 12.47 21.91
C VAL A 208 9.96 11.26 21.44
N GLU A 209 10.01 11.02 20.14
CA GLU A 209 10.92 10.01 19.57
C GLU A 209 12.37 10.46 19.82
N PRO A 210 13.26 9.57 20.29
CA PRO A 210 14.66 9.92 20.42
C PRO A 210 15.24 10.24 19.04
N THR A 211 15.78 11.46 18.89
CA THR A 211 16.53 11.92 17.72
C THR A 211 17.85 11.20 17.55
#